data_AF-A0A357CS48-F1
#
_entry.id   AF-A0A357CS48-F1
#
_cell.length_a   1.000
_cell.length_b   1.000
_cell.length_c   1.000
_cell.angle_alpha   90.00
_cell.angle_beta   90.00
_cell.angle_gamma   90.00
#
_symmetry.space_group_name_H-M   'P 1'
#
loop_
_entity.id
_entity.type
_entity.pdbx_description
1 polymer ?
#
loop_
_entity_poly.entity_id
_entity_poly.type
_entity_poly.pdbx_seq_one_letter_code
_entity_poly.pdbx_strand_id
1 'polypeptide(L)'
;MKDRSNKVLFIFGLLTFAFSMMAIPIQAANLSCQGSFQSQMGVSLEDDHDLTRLETELVLQPEVVTADARFYGEVELNSIDVVVNEAYLDLYGFPHRQVDLRLGKQLLPWGTGYQLNPTSNLNPEDFRSPFDFGRR
;
A
#
# COMPACT_ATOMS: atom_id res chain seq x y z
N MET A 1 16.35 -48.52 -5.39
CA MET A 1 15.17 -48.38 -4.48
C MET A 1 15.25 -47.20 -3.50
N LYS A 2 16.43 -46.87 -2.95
CA LYS A 2 16.57 -45.83 -1.90
C LYS A 2 16.26 -44.39 -2.35
N ASP A 3 16.62 -44.02 -3.59
CA ASP A 3 16.40 -42.67 -4.12
C ASP A 3 14.92 -42.33 -4.38
N ARG A 4 14.11 -43.33 -4.80
CA ARG A 4 12.67 -43.17 -5.00
C ARG A 4 11.93 -42.94 -3.68
N SER A 5 12.40 -43.59 -2.60
CA SER A 5 11.84 -43.44 -1.26
C SER A 5 12.10 -42.06 -0.67
N ASN A 6 13.27 -41.47 -0.90
CA ASN A 6 13.59 -40.12 -0.41
C ASN A 6 12.76 -39.04 -1.12
N LYS A 7 12.54 -39.18 -2.43
CA LYS A 7 11.67 -38.26 -3.19
C LYS A 7 10.22 -38.32 -2.71
N VAL A 8 9.71 -39.51 -2.42
CA VAL A 8 8.36 -39.70 -1.84
C VAL A 8 8.27 -39.06 -0.46
N LEU A 9 9.29 -39.24 0.40
CA LEU A 9 9.31 -38.64 1.74
C LEU A 9 9.35 -37.10 1.67
N PHE A 10 10.12 -36.55 0.73
CA PHE A 10 10.22 -35.11 0.52
C PHE A 10 8.89 -34.52 0.01
N ILE A 11 8.25 -35.17 -0.96
CA ILE A 11 6.93 -34.77 -1.46
C ILE A 11 5.89 -34.86 -0.33
N PHE A 12 5.93 -35.90 0.49
CA PHE A 12 5.01 -36.06 1.61
C PHE A 12 5.23 -34.98 2.68
N GLY A 13 6.48 -34.59 2.95
CA GLY A 13 6.82 -33.47 3.83
C GLY A 13 6.31 -32.13 3.28
N LEU A 14 6.45 -31.89 1.98
CA LEU A 14 5.98 -30.67 1.33
C LEU A 14 4.45 -30.60 1.32
N LEU A 15 3.78 -31.74 1.13
CA LEU A 15 2.31 -31.83 1.10
C LEU A 15 1.70 -31.69 2.50
N THR A 16 2.34 -32.24 3.53
CA THR A 16 1.93 -32.03 4.93
C THR A 16 2.17 -30.59 5.39
N PHE A 17 3.28 -29.96 4.98
CA PHE A 17 3.51 -28.54 5.20
C PHE A 17 2.44 -27.68 4.53
N ALA A 18 2.14 -27.91 3.26
CA ALA A 18 1.07 -27.22 2.53
C ALA A 18 -0.32 -27.42 3.18
N PHE A 19 -0.63 -28.63 3.65
CA PHE A 19 -1.89 -28.91 4.34
C PHE A 19 -1.99 -28.18 5.69
N SER A 20 -0.89 -28.02 6.42
CA SER A 20 -0.85 -27.24 7.66
C SER A 20 -1.09 -25.74 7.43
N MET A 21 -0.72 -25.21 6.25
CA MET A 21 -1.00 -23.83 5.87
C MET A 21 -2.45 -23.59 5.45
N MET A 22 -3.23 -24.65 5.18
CA MET A 22 -4.65 -24.53 4.82
C MET A 22 -5.59 -24.50 6.02
N ALA A 23 -5.08 -24.60 7.26
CA ALA A 23 -5.87 -24.45 8.48
C ALA A 23 -6.19 -22.98 8.82
N ILE A 24 -6.47 -22.17 7.80
CA ILE A 24 -6.88 -20.77 7.99
C ILE A 24 -8.36 -20.80 8.40
N PRO A 25 -8.73 -20.35 9.60
CA PRO A 25 -10.14 -20.22 9.96
C PRO A 25 -10.81 -19.23 8.99
N ILE A 26 -11.95 -19.63 8.43
CA ILE A 26 -12.79 -18.75 7.59
C ILE A 26 -13.40 -17.72 8.54
N GLN A 27 -12.74 -16.57 8.67
CA GLN A 27 -13.14 -15.48 9.54
C GLN A 27 -13.85 -14.39 8.75
N ALA A 28 -14.78 -13.70 9.40
CA ALA A 28 -15.45 -12.55 8.83
C ALA A 28 -14.42 -11.44 8.55
N ALA A 29 -14.26 -11.08 7.28
CA ALA A 29 -13.44 -9.95 6.87
C ALA A 29 -14.31 -8.69 6.90
N ASN A 30 -13.89 -7.67 7.65
CA ASN A 30 -14.49 -6.35 7.54
C ASN A 30 -13.82 -5.62 6.37
N LEU A 31 -14.63 -5.19 5.40
CA LEU A 31 -14.21 -4.35 4.30
C LEU A 31 -14.62 -2.91 4.62
N SER A 32 -13.64 -2.04 4.81
CA SER A 32 -13.83 -0.59 4.89
C SER A 32 -13.17 0.04 3.67
N CYS A 33 -13.94 0.80 2.89
CA CYS A 33 -13.37 1.62 1.83
C CYS A 33 -13.57 3.08 2.24
N GLN A 34 -12.47 3.77 2.48
CA GLN A 34 -12.45 5.21 2.76
C GLN A 34 -11.83 5.93 1.57
N GLY A 35 -11.99 7.25 1.50
CA GLY A 35 -11.41 8.03 0.41
C GLY A 35 -11.86 9.49 0.45
N SER A 36 -11.22 10.30 -0.38
CA SER A 36 -11.51 11.72 -0.54
C SER A 36 -11.55 12.09 -2.01
N PHE A 37 -12.50 12.94 -2.38
CA PHE A 37 -12.58 13.55 -3.70
C PHE A 37 -12.38 15.05 -3.55
N GLN A 38 -11.41 15.61 -4.26
CA GLN A 38 -11.13 17.04 -4.28
C GLN A 38 -11.10 17.54 -5.72
N SER A 39 -11.77 18.66 -5.96
CA SER A 39 -11.72 19.36 -7.25
C SER A 39 -11.42 20.83 -7.01
N GLN A 40 -10.38 21.33 -7.68
CA GLN A 40 -9.91 22.70 -7.54
C GLN A 40 -9.92 23.39 -8.91
N MET A 41 -10.41 24.64 -8.94
CA MET A 41 -10.39 25.48 -10.14
C MET A 41 -9.58 26.75 -9.84
N GLY A 42 -8.48 26.93 -10.58
CA GLY A 42 -7.61 28.10 -10.48
C GLY A 42 -7.73 29.00 -11.71
N VAL A 43 -7.63 30.32 -11.50
CA VAL A 43 -7.53 31.33 -12.56
C VAL A 43 -6.18 32.03 -12.39
N SER A 44 -5.29 31.88 -13.39
CA SER A 44 -4.04 32.63 -13.42
C SER A 44 -4.30 34.04 -13.95
N LEU A 45 -3.72 35.05 -13.30
CA LEU A 45 -3.82 36.47 -13.71
C LEU A 45 -2.51 37.01 -14.28
N GLU A 46 -1.47 36.18 -14.36
CA GLU A 46 -0.15 36.55 -14.88
C GLU A 46 0.02 36.00 -16.32
N ASP A 47 -0.02 36.93 -17.27
CA ASP A 47 0.27 36.80 -18.71
C ASP A 47 -0.73 35.99 -19.60
N ASP A 48 -0.87 36.47 -20.84
CA ASP A 48 -2.10 36.50 -21.68
C ASP A 48 -2.74 35.16 -22.11
N HIS A 49 -2.24 33.98 -21.73
CA HIS A 49 -2.88 32.71 -22.12
C HIS A 49 -2.66 31.57 -21.10
N ASP A 50 -3.58 31.43 -20.14
CA ASP A 50 -4.25 30.13 -19.88
C ASP A 50 -5.47 30.33 -18.96
N LEU A 51 -6.65 30.26 -19.56
CA LEU A 51 -7.93 30.37 -18.87
C LEU A 51 -8.26 29.05 -18.17
N THR A 52 -8.48 29.12 -16.85
CA THR A 52 -9.07 28.08 -15.97
C THR A 52 -8.36 26.72 -15.94
N ARG A 53 -7.60 26.45 -14.89
CA ARG A 53 -7.03 25.12 -14.60
C ARG A 53 -7.94 24.36 -13.65
N LEU A 54 -8.47 23.21 -14.07
CA LEU A 54 -9.30 22.32 -13.26
C LEU A 54 -8.49 21.08 -12.89
N GLU A 55 -8.20 20.92 -11.60
CA GLU A 55 -7.53 19.75 -11.05
C GLU A 55 -8.55 18.91 -10.30
N THR A 56 -8.54 17.61 -10.56
CA THR A 56 -9.42 16.65 -9.89
C THR A 56 -8.57 15.53 -9.36
N GLU A 57 -8.66 15.31 -8.06
CA GLU A 57 -7.95 14.29 -7.32
C GLU A 57 -8.96 13.43 -6.58
N LEU A 58 -8.86 12.12 -6.73
CA LEU A 58 -9.66 11.14 -6.02
C LEU A 58 -8.72 10.14 -5.35
N VAL A 59 -8.70 10.13 -4.03
CA VAL A 59 -7.95 9.17 -3.23
C VAL A 59 -8.90 8.09 -2.73
N LEU A 60 -8.53 6.83 -2.95
CA LEU A 60 -9.25 5.64 -2.50
C LEU A 60 -8.35 4.84 -1.57
N GLN A 61 -8.87 4.52 -0.40
CA GLN A 61 -8.19 3.78 0.67
C GLN A 61 -8.98 2.52 1.02
N PRO A 62 -8.96 1.48 0.15
CA PRO A 62 -9.53 0.19 0.48
C PRO A 62 -8.72 -0.49 1.60
N GLU A 63 -9.42 -0.91 2.63
CA GLU A 63 -8.87 -1.60 3.78
C GLU A 63 -9.72 -2.83 4.11
N VAL A 64 -9.06 -3.97 4.26
CA VAL A 64 -9.68 -5.21 4.69
C VAL A 64 -8.97 -5.68 5.95
N VAL A 65 -9.71 -5.79 7.04
CA VAL A 65 -9.18 -6.25 8.33
C VAL A 65 -9.85 -7.57 8.71
N THR A 66 -9.02 -8.56 8.99
CA THR A 66 -9.37 -9.85 9.59
C THR A 66 -8.63 -9.99 10.92
N ALA A 67 -8.83 -11.10 11.65
CA ALA A 67 -8.10 -11.29 12.91
C ALA A 67 -6.60 -11.53 12.71
N ASP A 68 -6.21 -12.20 11.62
CA ASP A 68 -4.82 -12.64 11.41
C ASP A 68 -4.12 -11.90 10.26
N ALA A 69 -4.86 -11.08 9.51
CA ALA A 69 -4.32 -10.34 8.38
C ALA A 69 -5.03 -9.01 8.14
N ARG A 70 -4.28 -8.03 7.64
CA ARG A 70 -4.80 -6.74 7.19
C ARG A 70 -4.27 -6.43 5.80
N PHE A 71 -5.16 -6.13 4.86
CA PHE A 71 -4.79 -5.57 3.57
C PHE A 71 -5.11 -4.08 3.57
N TYR A 72 -4.16 -3.26 3.15
CA TYR A 72 -4.33 -1.83 2.99
C TYR A 72 -3.82 -1.41 1.62
N GLY A 73 -4.62 -0.65 0.90
CA GLY A 73 -4.23 0.01 -0.33
C GLY A 73 -4.58 1.48 -0.27
N GLU A 74 -3.76 2.30 -0.92
CA GLU A 74 -4.03 3.69 -1.22
C GLU A 74 -3.76 3.93 -2.71
N VAL A 75 -4.81 4.35 -3.42
CA VAL A 75 -4.77 4.65 -4.84
C VAL A 75 -5.26 6.07 -5.05
N GLU A 76 -4.45 6.86 -5.72
CA GLU A 76 -4.73 8.23 -6.11
C GLU A 76 -5.03 8.26 -7.61
N LEU A 77 -6.14 8.90 -7.96
CA LEU A 77 -6.64 9.06 -9.31
C LEU A 77 -6.68 10.55 -9.61
N ASN A 78 -5.83 10.97 -10.53
CA ASN A 78 -5.84 12.32 -11.08
C ASN A 78 -6.51 12.31 -12.44
N SER A 79 -6.74 13.49 -13.04
CA SER A 79 -7.44 13.62 -14.32
C SER A 79 -6.89 12.74 -15.47
N ILE A 80 -5.62 12.33 -15.38
CA ILE A 80 -4.91 11.58 -16.44
C ILE A 80 -4.20 10.32 -15.90
N ASP A 81 -3.79 10.32 -14.62
CA ASP A 81 -2.92 9.30 -14.06
C ASP A 81 -3.54 8.54 -12.90
N VAL A 82 -3.12 7.29 -12.74
CA VAL A 82 -3.45 6.41 -11.61
C VAL A 82 -2.16 6.06 -10.89
N VAL A 83 -2.05 6.46 -9.63
CA VAL A 83 -0.87 6.24 -8.80
C VAL A 83 -1.23 5.39 -7.60
N VAL A 84 -0.48 4.32 -7.36
CA VAL A 84 -0.62 3.51 -6.14
C VAL A 84 0.40 4.03 -5.15
N ASN A 85 -0.03 4.73 -4.10
CA ASN A 85 0.85 5.30 -3.09
C ASN A 85 1.34 4.20 -2.15
N GLU A 86 0.41 3.45 -1.56
CA GLU A 86 0.69 2.31 -0.68
C GLU A 86 -0.14 1.09 -1.06
N ALA A 87 0.42 -0.09 -0.91
CA ALA A 87 -0.28 -1.34 -1.11
C ALA A 87 0.48 -2.44 -0.37
N TYR A 88 -0.02 -2.84 0.80
CA TYR A 88 0.63 -3.83 1.63
C TYR A 88 -0.34 -4.80 2.29
N LEU A 89 0.20 -5.97 2.63
CA LEU A 89 -0.44 -7.05 3.36
C LEU A 89 0.32 -7.28 4.66
N ASP A 90 -0.39 -7.14 5.77
CA ASP A 90 0.02 -7.53 7.11
C ASP A 90 -0.49 -8.94 7.41
N LEU A 91 0.41 -9.81 7.87
CA LEU A 91 0.12 -11.13 8.41
C LEU A 91 0.60 -11.16 9.86
N TYR A 92 -0.34 -11.27 10.79
CA TYR A 92 -0.05 -11.29 12.22
C TYR A 92 0.27 -12.71 12.69
N GLY A 93 1.32 -12.86 13.49
CA GLY A 93 1.70 -14.15 14.05
C GLY A 93 2.17 -15.21 13.04
N PHE A 94 2.63 -14.79 11.85
CA PHE A 94 3.13 -15.66 10.79
C PHE A 94 4.60 -15.37 10.47
N PRO A 95 5.50 -16.39 10.45
CA PRO A 95 5.23 -17.82 10.62
C PRO A 95 5.16 -18.28 12.09
N HIS A 96 5.38 -17.38 13.05
CA HIS A 96 5.36 -17.67 14.48
C HIS A 96 4.59 -16.57 15.23
N ARG A 97 3.90 -16.89 16.33
CA ARG A 97 3.05 -15.94 17.11
C ARG A 97 3.72 -14.68 17.64
N GLN A 98 5.04 -14.57 17.52
CA GLN A 98 5.84 -13.43 17.98
C GLN A 98 6.41 -12.61 16.81
N VAL A 99 6.05 -12.97 15.58
CA VAL A 99 6.54 -12.36 14.35
C VAL A 99 5.34 -11.96 13.51
N ASP A 100 5.31 -10.69 13.16
CA ASP A 100 4.38 -10.16 12.18
C ASP A 100 5.13 -9.91 10.88
N LEU A 101 4.52 -10.27 9.77
CA LEU A 101 5.10 -10.16 8.44
C LEU A 101 4.29 -9.16 7.62
N ARG A 102 4.96 -8.09 7.16
CA ARG A 102 4.38 -7.10 6.25
C ARG A 102 5.03 -7.20 4.88
N LEU A 103 4.23 -7.30 3.83
CA LEU A 103 4.67 -7.46 2.44
C LEU A 103 3.98 -6.43 1.53
N GLY A 104 4.74 -5.75 0.68
CA GLY A 104 4.19 -4.82 -0.33
C GLY A 104 4.85 -3.46 -0.33
N LYS A 105 4.29 -2.54 -1.13
CA LYS A 105 4.74 -1.16 -1.25
C LYS A 105 4.25 -0.36 -0.04
N GLN A 106 5.18 0.27 0.67
CA GLN A 106 4.91 1.02 1.89
C GLN A 106 5.69 2.31 1.88
N LEU A 107 5.12 3.33 2.50
CA LEU A 107 5.83 4.53 2.90
C LEU A 107 6.31 4.30 4.35
N LEU A 108 7.59 3.97 4.50
CA LEU A 108 8.22 3.80 5.82
C LEU A 108 8.73 5.16 6.32
N PRO A 109 8.15 5.76 7.38
CA PRO A 109 8.72 6.96 7.98
C PRO A 109 9.94 6.58 8.82
N TRP A 110 11.10 7.21 8.55
CA TRP A 110 12.39 6.89 9.18
C TRP A 110 12.56 7.47 10.60
N GLY A 111 11.54 7.31 11.46
CA GLY A 111 11.65 7.49 12.90
C GLY A 111 11.13 8.81 13.49
N THR A 112 10.65 8.72 14.73
CA THR A 112 10.04 9.79 15.55
C THR A 112 11.06 10.73 16.21
N GLY A 113 12.36 10.38 16.18
CA GLY A 113 13.39 11.02 16.99
C GLY A 113 13.86 12.40 16.53
N TYR A 114 13.50 12.83 15.32
CA TYR A 114 13.97 14.11 14.78
C TYR A 114 12.89 14.98 14.12
N GLN A 115 11.64 14.52 13.94
CA GLN A 115 10.60 15.18 13.10
C GLN A 115 11.06 15.56 11.67
N LEU A 116 12.33 15.38 11.35
CA LEU A 116 12.95 15.55 10.06
C LEU A 116 13.04 14.15 9.48
N ASN A 117 11.98 13.76 8.78
CA ASN A 117 12.13 12.77 7.73
C ASN A 117 12.70 13.53 6.53
N PRO A 118 14.00 13.51 6.22
CA PRO A 118 14.51 14.19 5.03
C PRO A 118 13.90 13.63 3.73
N THR A 119 13.20 12.50 3.77
CA THR A 119 12.49 11.94 2.61
C THR A 119 10.99 12.28 2.56
N SER A 120 10.39 12.82 3.64
CA SER A 120 8.98 13.33 3.62
C SER A 120 8.83 14.81 3.98
N ASN A 121 9.75 15.40 4.77
CA ASN A 121 9.81 16.83 5.10
C ASN A 121 10.88 17.59 4.28
N LEU A 122 11.85 16.87 3.71
CA LEU A 122 12.74 17.39 2.66
C LEU A 122 12.57 16.56 1.37
N ASN A 123 11.34 16.13 1.07
CA ASN A 123 11.07 15.73 -0.29
C ASN A 123 11.38 16.96 -1.16
N PRO A 124 12.26 16.89 -2.18
CA PRO A 124 12.19 17.87 -3.24
C PRO A 124 10.73 17.92 -3.71
N GLU A 125 10.28 19.11 -4.10
CA GLU A 125 8.90 19.32 -4.54
C GLU A 125 8.44 18.18 -5.42
N ASP A 126 7.24 17.69 -5.15
CA ASP A 126 6.74 16.49 -5.77
C ASP A 126 6.46 16.74 -7.25
N PHE A 127 7.49 16.57 -8.08
CA PHE A 127 7.43 16.76 -9.52
C PHE A 127 6.58 15.71 -10.24
N ARG A 128 5.93 14.79 -9.52
CA ARG A 128 4.82 13.98 -10.09
C ARG A 128 3.71 14.89 -10.61
N SER A 129 3.52 16.05 -9.97
CA SER A 129 2.73 17.15 -10.49
C SER A 129 3.66 18.25 -11.02
N PRO A 130 3.57 18.63 -12.31
CA PRO A 130 4.44 19.66 -12.89
C PRO A 130 4.29 21.07 -12.28
N PHE A 131 3.46 21.26 -11.24
CA PHE A 131 3.19 22.58 -10.64
C PHE A 131 3.05 22.55 -9.11
N ASP A 132 3.45 21.49 -8.42
CA ASP A 132 3.40 21.43 -6.94
C ASP A 132 4.57 22.19 -6.29
N PHE A 133 4.94 23.33 -6.89
CA PHE A 133 5.99 24.21 -6.38
C PHE A 133 5.46 24.99 -5.18
N GLY A 134 6.05 24.77 -4.00
CA GLY A 134 5.88 25.66 -2.84
C GLY A 134 4.73 25.38 -1.87
N ARG A 135 3.98 24.26 -1.97
CA ARG A 135 3.05 23.86 -0.90
C ARG A 135 3.83 23.18 0.25
N ARG A 136 3.71 23.71 1.46
CA ARG A 136 4.29 23.19 2.71
C ARG A 136 3.20 22.70 3.65
#